data_AF-A0A5J5HS67-F1
#
_entry.id   AF-A0A5J5HS67-F1
#
_cell.length_a   1.000
_cell.length_b   1.000
_cell.length_c   1.000
_cell.angle_alpha   90.00
_cell.angle_beta   90.00
_cell.angle_gamma   90.00
#
_symmetry.space_group_name_H-M   'P 1'
#
loop_
_entity.id
_entity.type
_entity.pdbx_description
1 polymer ?
#
loop_
_entity_poly.entity_id
_entity_poly.type
_entity_poly.pdbx_seq_one_letter_code
_entity_poly.pdbx_strand_id
1 'polypeptide(L)'
;MADWPLIAIRWALYADLGLLFGLLLFTLYALAGEERERLLRLRGWTMALAVLGVLLSAYGFLQSAAAMLGTGIEGVDRVSALMLLTETSVGWALLARLAVLTILGIAALTPVLRRMAGLVLLTFLAATAVASLAWSGHGAATEGPAGMVHLVSDIIHLLAAAAWIGALGAFVLIVSRRPQTPETLNAAHRALASFATVGAIIVGLIVATGLVNSYLLVGPRNVLRLAESDYGL
;
A
#
# COMPACT_ATOMS: atom_id res chain seq x y z
N MET A 1 7.09 -8.20 -25.34
CA MET A 1 6.73 -9.26 -24.36
C MET A 1 6.32 -8.55 -23.08
N ALA A 2 5.27 -8.98 -22.39
CA ALA A 2 4.86 -8.31 -21.16
C ALA A 2 5.99 -8.42 -20.12
N ASP A 3 6.35 -7.30 -19.47
CA ASP A 3 7.36 -7.25 -18.41
C ASP A 3 6.79 -7.86 -17.12
N TRP A 4 6.54 -9.17 -17.13
CA TRP A 4 6.04 -9.94 -16.00
C TRP A 4 6.79 -9.68 -14.69
N PRO A 5 8.13 -9.50 -14.67
CA PRO A 5 8.85 -9.15 -13.45
C PRO A 5 8.41 -7.81 -12.85
N LEU A 6 8.15 -6.80 -13.69
CA LEU A 6 7.70 -5.47 -13.26
C LEU A 6 6.27 -5.51 -12.73
N ILE A 7 5.40 -6.30 -13.36
CA ILE A 7 4.02 -6.50 -12.89
C ILE A 7 4.03 -7.20 -11.53
N ALA A 8 4.80 -8.29 -11.40
CA ALA A 8 4.90 -9.07 -10.18
C ALA A 8 5.44 -8.24 -9.00
N ILE A 9 6.50 -7.45 -9.21
CA ILE A 9 7.06 -6.61 -8.15
C ILE A 9 6.12 -5.49 -7.72
N ARG A 10 5.37 -4.89 -8.65
CA ARG A 10 4.33 -3.91 -8.32
C ARG A 10 3.24 -4.54 -7.47
N TRP A 11 2.75 -5.71 -7.86
CA TRP A 11 1.73 -6.42 -7.09
C TRP A 11 2.22 -6.78 -5.69
N ALA A 12 3.45 -7.29 -5.57
CA ALA A 12 4.08 -7.59 -4.29
C ALA A 12 4.22 -6.35 -3.40
N LEU A 13 4.62 -5.19 -3.96
CA LEU A 13 4.70 -3.93 -3.24
C LEU A 13 3.34 -3.44 -2.75
N TYR A 14 2.30 -3.50 -3.58
CA TYR A 14 0.95 -3.12 -3.19
C TYR A 14 0.41 -4.02 -2.08
N ALA A 15 0.65 -5.33 -2.17
CA ALA A 15 0.22 -6.29 -1.15
C ALA A 15 0.97 -6.07 0.18
N ASP A 16 2.30 -5.95 0.14
CA ASP A 16 3.14 -5.80 1.34
C ASP A 16 2.85 -4.49 2.09
N LEU A 17 2.94 -3.36 1.39
CA LEU A 17 2.68 -2.04 1.98
C LEU A 17 1.21 -1.87 2.35
N GLY A 18 0.32 -2.49 1.56
CA GLY A 18 -1.12 -2.54 1.84
C GLY A 18 -1.42 -3.28 3.14
N LEU A 19 -0.84 -4.46 3.34
CA LEU A 19 -0.94 -5.21 4.59
C LEU A 19 -0.33 -4.42 5.75
N LEU A 20 0.84 -3.78 5.57
CA LEU A 20 1.50 -3.01 6.62
C LEU A 20 0.62 -1.88 7.14
N PHE A 21 0.14 -1.02 6.23
CA PHE A 21 -0.76 0.07 6.58
C PHE A 21 -2.10 -0.43 7.12
N GLY A 22 -2.73 -1.36 6.42
CA GLY A 22 -4.07 -1.80 6.75
C GLY A 22 -4.12 -2.61 8.05
N LEU A 23 -3.10 -3.38 8.43
CA LEU A 23 -3.03 -4.04 9.75
C LEU A 23 -2.92 -3.03 10.90
N LEU A 24 -2.11 -1.98 10.72
CA LEU A 24 -1.97 -0.90 11.71
C LEU A 24 -3.28 -0.13 11.86
N LEU A 25 -3.91 0.25 10.73
CA LEU A 25 -5.20 0.92 10.71
C LEU A 25 -6.32 0.07 11.31
N PHE A 26 -6.39 -1.21 10.94
CA PHE A 26 -7.34 -2.16 11.51
C PHE A 26 -7.21 -2.25 13.03
N THR A 27 -5.97 -2.33 13.51
CA THR A 27 -5.71 -2.37 14.96
C THR A 27 -6.19 -1.09 15.65
N LEU A 28 -6.09 0.08 15.00
CA LEU A 28 -6.56 1.34 15.58
C LEU A 28 -8.06 1.37 15.83
N TYR A 29 -8.87 0.97 14.85
CA TYR A 29 -10.33 1.11 14.95
C TYR A 29 -11.04 -0.14 15.49
N ALA A 30 -10.46 -1.34 15.34
CA ALA A 30 -11.13 -2.60 15.68
C ALA A 30 -10.66 -3.23 17.00
N LEU A 31 -9.44 -2.94 17.48
CA LEU A 31 -8.82 -3.65 18.61
C LEU A 31 -8.41 -2.72 19.76
N ALA A 32 -8.71 -3.14 21.00
CA ALA A 32 -8.44 -2.37 22.21
C ALA A 32 -7.32 -2.97 23.08
N GLY A 33 -6.42 -2.11 23.58
CA GLY A 33 -5.48 -2.46 24.66
C GLY A 33 -4.63 -3.71 24.38
N GLU A 34 -4.73 -4.70 25.28
CA GLU A 34 -3.96 -5.94 25.22
C GLU A 34 -4.41 -6.90 24.10
N GLU A 35 -5.62 -6.70 23.55
CA GLU A 35 -6.10 -7.48 22.41
C GLU A 35 -5.19 -7.32 21.19
N ARG A 36 -4.53 -6.17 21.06
CA ARG A 36 -3.65 -5.86 19.93
C ARG A 36 -2.55 -6.89 19.80
N GLU A 37 -1.66 -6.99 20.79
CA GLU A 37 -0.54 -7.94 20.79
C GLU A 37 -1.02 -9.39 20.92
N ARG A 38 -2.10 -9.61 21.70
CA ARG A 38 -2.61 -10.95 21.91
C ARG A 38 -3.22 -11.52 20.65
N LEU A 39 -3.90 -10.75 19.79
CA LEU A 39 -4.63 -11.21 18.60
C LEU A 39 -3.89 -10.99 17.27
N LEU A 40 -3.08 -9.95 17.17
CA LEU A 40 -2.24 -9.66 16.01
C LEU A 40 -0.84 -9.48 16.56
N ARG A 41 0.12 -10.33 16.20
CA ARG A 41 1.53 -10.16 16.62
C ARG A 41 2.12 -8.93 15.94
N LEU A 42 1.61 -7.74 16.28
CA LEU A 42 1.65 -6.54 15.45
C LEU A 42 3.09 -6.10 15.27
N ARG A 43 3.89 -6.14 16.34
CA ARG A 43 5.33 -5.87 16.26
C ARG A 43 6.04 -6.80 15.28
N GLY A 44 5.74 -8.10 15.33
CA GLY A 44 6.33 -9.09 14.43
C GLY A 44 5.93 -8.87 12.97
N TRP A 45 4.65 -8.62 12.71
CA TRP A 45 4.15 -8.33 11.36
C TRP A 45 4.66 -6.99 10.83
N THR A 46 4.63 -5.93 11.64
CA THR A 46 5.20 -4.61 11.27
C THR A 46 6.68 -4.73 10.93
N MET A 47 7.47 -5.46 11.73
CA MET A 47 8.89 -5.68 11.44
C MET A 47 9.09 -6.47 10.14
N ALA A 48 8.37 -7.58 9.98
CA ALA A 48 8.50 -8.44 8.81
C ALA A 48 8.13 -7.70 7.51
N LEU A 49 6.99 -7.01 7.50
CA LEU A 49 6.52 -6.24 6.35
C LEU A 49 7.38 -5.00 6.11
N ALA A 50 7.91 -4.34 7.15
CA ALA A 50 8.82 -3.21 6.95
C ALA A 50 10.14 -3.65 6.28
N VAL A 51 10.73 -4.77 6.72
CA VAL A 51 11.94 -5.33 6.12
C VAL A 51 11.66 -5.80 4.69
N LEU A 52 10.58 -6.55 4.49
CA LEU A 52 10.18 -7.01 3.16
C LEU A 52 9.93 -5.82 2.22
N GLY A 53 9.21 -4.80 2.69
CA GLY A 53 8.93 -3.58 1.93
C GLY A 53 10.18 -2.81 1.53
N VAL A 54 11.23 -2.77 2.36
CA VAL A 54 12.53 -2.18 1.99
C VAL A 54 13.15 -2.95 0.83
N LEU A 55 13.20 -4.28 0.92
CA LEU A 55 13.78 -5.14 -0.11
C LEU A 55 13.00 -5.05 -1.42
N LEU A 56 11.67 -5.14 -1.36
CA LEU A 56 10.78 -5.01 -2.52
C LEU A 56 10.87 -3.61 -3.14
N SER A 57 11.02 -2.55 -2.33
CA SER A 57 11.12 -1.18 -2.83
C SER A 57 12.42 -0.94 -3.57
N ALA A 58 13.54 -1.44 -3.03
CA ALA A 58 14.83 -1.37 -3.69
C ALA A 58 14.84 -2.16 -5.01
N TYR A 59 14.34 -3.40 -4.99
CA TYR A 59 14.27 -4.24 -6.19
C TYR A 59 13.30 -3.67 -7.24
N GLY A 60 12.13 -3.17 -6.82
CA GLY A 60 11.16 -2.53 -7.70
C GLY A 60 11.69 -1.24 -8.36
N PHE A 61 12.53 -0.49 -7.65
CA PHE A 61 13.23 0.66 -8.25
C PHE A 61 14.23 0.22 -9.31
N LEU A 62 15.06 -0.80 -9.04
CA LEU A 62 16.00 -1.32 -10.03
C LEU A 62 15.28 -1.83 -11.29
N GLN A 63 14.15 -2.51 -11.12
CA GLN A 63 13.32 -2.95 -12.24
C GLN A 63 12.74 -1.79 -13.03
N SER A 64 12.28 -0.74 -12.34
CA SER A 64 11.77 0.47 -13.00
C SER A 64 12.88 1.22 -13.74
N ALA A 65 14.08 1.33 -13.15
CA ALA A 65 15.25 1.93 -13.76
C ALA A 65 15.70 1.17 -15.01
N ALA A 66 15.78 -0.16 -14.93
CA ALA A 66 16.11 -1.03 -16.06
C ALA A 66 15.13 -0.83 -17.22
N ALA A 67 13.82 -0.83 -16.93
CA ALA A 67 12.79 -0.57 -17.92
C ALA A 67 12.90 0.82 -18.57
N MET A 68 13.22 1.86 -17.79
CA MET A 68 13.42 3.23 -18.31
C MET A 68 14.68 3.34 -19.20
N LEU A 69 15.74 2.59 -18.88
CA LEU A 69 16.99 2.58 -19.65
C LEU A 69 16.93 1.64 -20.86
N GLY A 70 15.89 0.81 -20.97
CA GLY A 70 15.78 -0.22 -22.01
C GLY A 70 16.81 -1.34 -21.87
N THR A 71 17.28 -1.60 -20.65
CA THR A 71 18.30 -2.61 -20.32
C THR A 71 17.78 -3.63 -19.31
N GLY A 72 18.52 -4.72 -19.08
CA GLY A 72 18.30 -5.57 -17.91
C GLY A 72 18.83 -4.93 -16.63
N ILE A 73 18.48 -5.49 -15.46
CA ILE A 73 18.93 -4.96 -14.16
C ILE A 73 20.46 -4.90 -14.07
N GLU A 74 21.14 -5.88 -14.67
CA GLU A 74 22.60 -5.96 -14.78
C GLU A 74 23.22 -4.80 -15.56
N GLY A 75 22.44 -4.15 -16.43
CA GLY A 75 22.85 -2.98 -17.19
C GLY A 75 22.62 -1.65 -16.47
N VAL A 76 22.01 -1.66 -15.27
CA VAL A 76 21.79 -0.45 -14.48
C VAL A 76 23.05 -0.10 -13.71
N ASP A 77 23.83 0.85 -14.25
CA ASP A 77 25.02 1.34 -13.57
C ASP A 77 24.68 2.27 -12.39
N ARG A 78 25.67 2.48 -11.50
CA ARG A 78 25.51 3.30 -10.29
C ARG A 78 25.17 4.77 -10.61
N VAL A 79 25.75 5.33 -11.65
CA VAL A 79 25.54 6.74 -12.02
C VAL A 79 24.11 6.95 -12.48
N SER A 80 23.63 6.10 -13.38
CA SER A 80 22.25 6.09 -13.87
C SER A 80 21.24 5.88 -12.73
N ALA A 81 21.51 4.93 -11.82
CA ALA A 81 20.67 4.71 -10.65
C ALA A 81 20.62 5.92 -9.70
N LEU A 82 21.75 6.57 -9.45
CA LEU A 82 21.82 7.76 -8.60
C LEU A 82 21.10 8.94 -9.24
N MET A 83 21.29 9.16 -10.55
CA MET A 83 20.59 10.21 -11.29
C MET A 83 19.07 10.02 -11.20
N LEU A 84 18.56 8.81 -11.47
CA LEU A 84 17.14 8.51 -11.32
C LEU A 84 16.65 8.72 -9.88
N LEU A 85 17.48 8.41 -8.88
CA LEU A 85 17.11 8.55 -7.47
C LEU A 85 17.02 10.02 -7.02
N THR A 86 17.91 10.89 -7.52
CA THR A 86 18.02 12.29 -7.05
C THR A 86 17.29 13.29 -7.93
N GLU A 87 17.14 12.99 -9.22
CA GLU A 87 16.60 13.93 -10.21
C GLU A 87 15.13 13.65 -10.56
N THR A 88 14.55 12.53 -10.09
CA THR A 88 13.15 12.20 -10.38
C THR A 88 12.28 12.23 -9.13
N SER A 89 11.01 12.58 -9.31
CA SER A 89 9.98 12.52 -8.25
C SER A 89 9.78 11.09 -7.73
N VAL A 90 9.94 10.08 -8.60
CA VAL A 90 9.91 8.64 -8.25
C VAL A 90 11.04 8.30 -7.27
N GLY A 91 12.24 8.84 -7.51
CA GLY A 91 13.40 8.66 -6.64
C GLY A 91 13.18 9.25 -5.24
N TRP A 92 12.67 10.48 -5.16
CA TRP A 92 12.31 11.11 -3.88
C TRP A 92 11.21 10.34 -3.13
N ALA A 93 10.19 9.86 -3.84
CA ALA A 93 9.14 9.03 -3.26
C ALA A 93 9.71 7.70 -2.71
N LEU A 94 10.65 7.07 -3.42
CA LEU A 94 11.36 5.89 -2.92
C LEU A 94 12.16 6.20 -1.65
N LEU A 95 12.93 7.29 -1.63
CA LEU A 95 13.71 7.67 -0.45
C LEU A 95 12.83 7.91 0.77
N ALA A 96 11.74 8.66 0.60
CA ALA A 96 10.76 8.89 1.65
C ALA A 96 10.17 7.57 2.19
N ARG A 97 9.80 6.66 1.28
CA ARG A 97 9.30 5.33 1.62
C ARG A 97 10.32 4.51 2.39
N LEU A 98 11.57 4.44 1.92
CA LEU A 98 12.64 3.69 2.60
C LEU A 98 12.92 4.23 3.99
N ALA A 99 12.95 5.57 4.15
CA ALA A 99 13.12 6.21 5.46
C ALA A 99 11.98 5.82 6.42
N VAL A 100 10.73 5.91 5.95
CA VAL A 100 9.54 5.56 6.73
C VAL A 100 9.50 4.08 7.11
N LEU A 101 9.81 3.18 6.17
CA LEU A 101 9.86 1.73 6.46
C LEU A 101 10.95 1.40 7.47
N THR A 102 12.11 2.06 7.38
CA THR A 102 13.18 1.91 8.37
C THR A 102 12.71 2.38 9.75
N ILE A 103 12.03 3.52 9.84
CA ILE A 103 11.44 4.02 11.09
C ILE A 103 10.42 3.01 11.65
N LEU A 104 9.55 2.44 10.81
CA LEU A 104 8.57 1.44 11.22
C LEU A 104 9.23 0.15 11.76
N GLY A 105 10.29 -0.32 11.10
CA GLY A 105 11.08 -1.48 11.54
C GLY A 105 11.75 -1.23 12.90
N ILE A 106 12.41 -0.09 13.08
CA ILE A 106 13.01 0.30 14.36
C ILE A 106 11.93 0.45 15.44
N ALA A 107 10.82 1.09 15.12
CA ALA A 107 9.71 1.31 16.04
C ALA A 107 9.10 -0.01 16.53
N ALA A 108 9.04 -1.05 15.69
CA ALA A 108 8.57 -2.38 16.06
C ALA A 108 9.42 -3.05 17.16
N LEU A 109 10.70 -2.67 17.30
CA LEU A 109 11.58 -3.13 18.37
C LEU A 109 11.28 -2.46 19.72
N THR A 110 10.49 -1.39 19.73
CA THR A 110 10.15 -0.60 20.92
C THR A 110 8.70 -0.85 21.38
N PRO A 111 8.28 -0.42 22.59
CA PRO A 111 6.89 -0.55 23.03
C PRO A 111 5.94 0.50 22.44
N VAL A 112 6.36 1.30 21.45
CA VAL A 112 5.58 2.43 20.92
C VAL A 112 4.23 2.00 20.33
N LEU A 113 4.17 0.82 19.70
CA LEU A 113 2.93 0.23 19.14
C LEU A 113 1.88 -0.10 20.21
N ARG A 114 2.28 -0.25 21.47
CA ARG A 114 1.34 -0.49 22.58
C ARG A 114 0.59 0.78 22.98
N ARG A 115 1.19 1.96 22.75
CA ARG A 115 0.59 3.26 23.09
C ARG A 115 -0.30 3.73 21.95
N MET A 116 -1.48 4.28 22.27
CA MET A 116 -2.41 4.79 21.25
C MET A 116 -1.76 5.84 20.35
N ALA A 117 -1.09 6.84 20.93
CA ALA A 117 -0.41 7.88 20.17
C ALA A 117 0.68 7.31 19.24
N GLY A 118 1.41 6.29 19.70
CA GLY A 118 2.41 5.60 18.90
C GLY A 118 1.79 4.83 17.74
N LEU A 119 0.72 4.08 17.97
CA LEU A 119 0.00 3.35 16.92
C LEU A 119 -0.59 4.31 15.87
N VAL A 120 -1.14 5.45 16.29
CA VAL A 120 -1.63 6.50 15.38
C VAL A 120 -0.49 7.03 14.51
N LEU A 121 0.62 7.44 15.13
CA LEU A 121 1.79 7.94 14.41
C LEU A 121 2.31 6.92 13.38
N LEU A 122 2.49 5.66 13.79
CA LEU A 122 2.99 4.62 12.89
C LEU A 122 2.00 4.29 11.78
N THR A 123 0.70 4.40 12.01
CA THR A 123 -0.30 4.23 10.94
C THR A 123 -0.20 5.34 9.90
N PHE A 124 -0.03 6.60 10.32
CA PHE A 124 0.22 7.72 9.39
C PHE A 124 1.52 7.53 8.61
N LEU A 125 2.58 7.07 9.27
CA LEU A 125 3.83 6.74 8.60
C LEU A 125 3.61 5.63 7.54
N ALA A 126 2.94 4.55 7.90
CA ALA A 126 2.61 3.50 6.93
C ALA A 126 1.73 3.99 5.77
N ALA A 127 0.82 4.95 6.03
CA ALA A 127 0.04 5.61 4.99
C ALA A 127 0.94 6.38 4.02
N THR A 128 1.98 7.08 4.51
CA THR A 128 2.98 7.75 3.66
C THR A 128 3.72 6.75 2.77
N ALA A 129 4.06 5.56 3.29
CA ALA A 129 4.68 4.51 2.48
C ALA A 129 3.76 4.04 1.34
N VAL A 130 2.46 3.85 1.59
CA VAL A 130 1.47 3.53 0.55
C VAL A 130 1.30 4.69 -0.44
N ALA A 131 1.14 5.93 0.05
CA ALA A 131 0.96 7.11 -0.77
C ALA A 131 2.14 7.34 -1.73
N SER A 132 3.37 7.04 -1.30
CA SER A 132 4.57 7.15 -2.14
C SER A 132 4.49 6.33 -3.43
N LEU A 133 3.70 5.25 -3.47
CA LEU A 133 3.51 4.42 -4.66
C LEU A 133 2.82 5.19 -5.80
N ALA A 134 2.02 6.20 -5.49
CA ALA A 134 1.29 6.99 -6.50
C ALA A 134 2.25 7.74 -7.45
N TRP A 135 3.45 8.08 -7.00
CA TRP A 135 4.47 8.71 -7.84
C TRP A 135 5.06 7.78 -8.89
N SER A 136 4.98 6.46 -8.70
CA SER A 136 5.37 5.48 -9.73
C SER A 136 4.27 5.18 -10.74
N GLY A 137 3.08 5.78 -10.57
CA GLY A 137 1.91 5.65 -11.43
C GLY A 137 1.74 6.81 -12.40
N HIS A 138 0.64 6.77 -13.17
CA HIS A 138 0.36 7.74 -14.23
C HIS A 138 0.02 9.15 -13.70
N GLY A 139 -0.49 9.26 -12.47
CA GLY A 139 -0.87 10.54 -11.87
C GLY A 139 0.28 11.55 -11.69
N ALA A 140 1.53 11.07 -11.55
CA ALA A 140 2.71 11.95 -11.50
C ALA A 140 3.26 12.34 -12.88
N ALA A 141 2.78 11.69 -13.96
CA ALA A 141 3.21 11.98 -15.33
C ALA A 141 2.38 13.08 -16.01
N THR A 142 1.20 13.40 -15.47
CA THR A 142 0.34 14.47 -15.98
C THR A 142 0.73 15.81 -15.37
N GLU A 143 1.07 16.81 -16.20
CA GLU A 143 1.37 18.17 -15.73
C GLU A 143 0.10 18.99 -15.41
N GLY A 144 0.24 19.99 -14.52
CA GLY A 144 -0.81 20.96 -14.20
C GLY A 144 -1.86 20.51 -13.17
N PRO A 145 -2.93 21.30 -12.95
CA PRO A 145 -3.93 21.04 -11.91
C PRO A 145 -4.64 19.68 -12.04
N ALA A 146 -4.83 19.20 -13.27
CA ALA A 146 -5.42 17.89 -13.54
C ALA A 146 -4.54 16.73 -13.04
N GLY A 147 -3.21 16.87 -13.13
CA GLY A 147 -2.27 15.90 -12.56
C GLY A 147 -2.34 15.83 -11.04
N MET A 148 -2.50 16.97 -10.36
CA MET A 148 -2.68 16.99 -8.90
C MET A 148 -3.96 16.27 -8.47
N VAL A 149 -5.08 16.50 -9.18
CA VAL A 149 -6.34 15.79 -8.91
C VAL A 149 -6.17 14.28 -9.11
N HIS A 150 -5.51 13.87 -10.19
CA HIS A 150 -5.23 12.46 -10.46
C HIS A 150 -4.36 11.83 -9.36
N LEU A 151 -3.27 12.50 -8.97
CA LEU A 151 -2.36 12.02 -7.93
C LEU A 151 -3.06 11.88 -6.57
N VAL A 152 -3.89 12.85 -6.18
CA VAL A 152 -4.67 12.78 -4.94
C VAL A 152 -5.70 11.65 -5.01
N SER A 153 -6.38 11.50 -6.14
CA SER A 153 -7.32 10.40 -6.37
C SER A 153 -6.63 9.03 -6.26
N ASP A 154 -5.44 8.88 -6.87
CA ASP A 154 -4.61 7.68 -6.78
C ASP A 154 -4.18 7.38 -5.33
N ILE A 155 -3.74 8.39 -4.58
CA ILE A 155 -3.37 8.20 -3.17
C ILE A 155 -4.57 7.73 -2.35
N ILE A 156 -5.73 8.37 -2.49
CA ILE A 156 -6.95 7.98 -1.77
C ILE A 156 -7.37 6.57 -2.16
N HIS A 157 -7.31 6.23 -3.46
CA HIS A 157 -7.62 4.89 -3.96
C HIS A 157 -6.70 3.83 -3.34
N LEU A 158 -5.39 4.07 -3.38
CA LEU A 158 -4.38 3.17 -2.82
C LEU A 158 -4.53 3.00 -1.32
N LEU A 159 -4.80 4.07 -0.56
CA LEU A 159 -5.04 3.99 0.88
C LEU A 159 -6.32 3.21 1.18
N ALA A 160 -7.40 3.42 0.43
CA ALA A 160 -8.64 2.69 0.62
C ALA A 160 -8.47 1.18 0.29
N ALA A 161 -7.82 0.86 -0.82
CA ALA A 161 -7.48 -0.52 -1.19
C ALA A 161 -6.57 -1.19 -0.15
N ALA A 162 -5.55 -0.47 0.35
CA ALA A 162 -4.66 -0.96 1.41
C ALA A 162 -5.41 -1.22 2.72
N ALA A 163 -6.31 -0.31 3.12
CA ALA A 163 -7.17 -0.50 4.30
C ALA A 163 -8.05 -1.75 4.17
N TRP A 164 -8.61 -2.00 2.97
CA TRP A 164 -9.37 -3.20 2.67
C TRP A 164 -8.52 -4.47 2.78
N ILE A 165 -7.35 -4.51 2.13
CA ILE A 165 -6.43 -5.64 2.14
C ILE A 165 -5.95 -5.96 3.56
N GLY A 166 -5.57 -4.95 4.35
CA GLY A 166 -5.12 -5.19 5.72
C GLY A 166 -6.23 -5.64 6.66
N ALA A 167 -7.48 -5.22 6.44
CA ALA A 167 -8.62 -5.77 7.17
C ALA A 167 -8.82 -7.26 6.86
N LEU A 168 -8.74 -7.66 5.59
CA LEU A 168 -8.77 -9.07 5.19
C LEU A 168 -7.60 -9.86 5.83
N GLY A 169 -6.40 -9.29 5.79
CA GLY A 169 -5.22 -9.86 6.45
C GLY A 169 -5.44 -10.07 7.94
N ALA A 170 -5.98 -9.07 8.64
CA ALA A 170 -6.29 -9.17 10.06
C ALA A 170 -7.33 -10.27 10.35
N PHE A 171 -8.40 -10.37 9.55
CA PHE A 171 -9.39 -11.44 9.69
C PHE A 171 -8.78 -12.82 9.50
N VAL A 172 -7.99 -13.02 8.46
CA VAL A 172 -7.27 -14.28 8.23
C VAL A 172 -6.38 -14.60 9.44
N LEU A 173 -5.64 -13.63 9.97
CA LEU A 173 -4.76 -13.83 11.12
C LEU A 173 -5.51 -14.15 12.42
N ILE A 174 -6.70 -13.59 12.64
CA ILE A 174 -7.52 -13.86 13.83
C ILE A 174 -8.18 -15.25 13.72
N VAL A 175 -8.79 -15.56 12.59
CA VAL A 175 -9.55 -16.81 12.37
C VAL A 175 -8.64 -18.03 12.18
N SER A 176 -7.43 -17.85 11.64
CA SER A 176 -6.49 -18.96 11.44
C SER A 176 -5.81 -19.46 12.72
N ARG A 177 -6.00 -18.78 13.85
CA ARG A 177 -5.35 -19.15 15.11
C ARG A 177 -5.93 -20.43 15.70
N ARG A 178 -5.09 -21.20 16.39
CA ARG A 178 -5.49 -22.45 17.04
C ARG A 178 -4.87 -22.52 18.44
N PRO A 179 -5.61 -23.06 19.44
CA PRO A 179 -7.03 -23.38 19.40
C PRO A 179 -7.90 -22.12 19.28
N GLN A 180 -9.10 -22.26 18.70
CA GLN A 180 -10.10 -21.19 18.72
C GLN A 180 -10.70 -21.12 20.14
N THR A 181 -10.63 -19.95 20.76
CA THR A 181 -11.24 -19.68 22.06
C THR A 181 -12.48 -18.79 21.88
N PRO A 182 -13.43 -18.79 22.84
CA PRO A 182 -14.57 -17.86 22.81
C PRO A 182 -14.14 -16.39 22.62
N GLU A 183 -12.98 -16.03 23.16
CA GLU A 183 -12.41 -14.68 23.03
C GLU A 183 -12.00 -14.38 21.57
N THR A 184 -11.33 -15.31 20.88
CA THR A 184 -10.94 -15.13 19.47
C THR A 184 -12.15 -15.03 18.55
N LEU A 185 -13.21 -15.80 18.83
CA LEU A 185 -14.47 -15.73 18.09
C LEU A 185 -15.21 -14.42 18.35
N ASN A 186 -15.29 -13.98 19.60
CA ASN A 186 -15.88 -12.69 19.96
C ASN A 186 -15.12 -11.53 19.34
N ALA A 187 -13.78 -11.59 19.32
CA ALA A 187 -12.97 -10.57 18.68
C ALA A 187 -13.18 -10.54 17.16
N ALA A 188 -13.25 -11.70 16.50
CA ALA A 188 -13.57 -11.79 15.07
C ALA A 188 -14.96 -11.20 14.76
N HIS A 189 -15.96 -11.52 15.59
CA HIS A 189 -17.32 -10.99 15.44
C HIS A 189 -17.38 -9.45 15.62
N ARG A 190 -16.74 -8.92 16.68
CA ARG A 190 -16.66 -7.47 16.90
C ARG A 190 -15.89 -6.76 15.78
N ALA A 191 -14.82 -7.37 15.29
CA ALA A 191 -14.05 -6.83 14.19
C ALA A 191 -14.85 -6.80 12.88
N LEU A 192 -15.66 -7.82 12.60
CA LEU A 192 -16.59 -7.82 11.47
C LEU A 192 -17.62 -6.70 11.60
N ALA A 193 -18.18 -6.51 12.79
CA ALA A 193 -19.14 -5.43 13.07
C ALA A 193 -18.51 -4.04 12.90
N SER A 194 -17.29 -3.82 13.41
CA SER A 194 -16.59 -2.54 13.24
C SER A 194 -16.18 -2.30 11.78
N PHE A 195 -15.82 -3.37 11.06
CA PHE A 195 -15.50 -3.29 9.64
C PHE A 195 -16.71 -3.00 8.76
N ALA A 196 -17.95 -3.26 9.18
CA ALA A 196 -19.12 -3.00 8.32
C ALA A 196 -19.20 -1.52 7.89
N THR A 197 -19.09 -0.59 8.85
CA THR A 197 -19.11 0.86 8.56
C THR A 197 -17.85 1.30 7.83
N VAL A 198 -16.68 0.90 8.32
CA VAL A 198 -15.39 1.29 7.72
C VAL A 198 -15.25 0.74 6.30
N GLY A 199 -15.68 -0.49 6.08
CA GLY A 199 -15.72 -1.17 4.79
C GLY A 199 -16.65 -0.48 3.80
N ALA A 200 -17.83 -0.02 4.23
CA ALA A 200 -18.72 0.77 3.37
C ALA A 200 -18.06 2.09 2.92
N ILE A 201 -17.38 2.79 3.83
CA ILE A 201 -16.61 4.01 3.49
C ILE A 201 -15.48 3.67 2.51
N ILE A 202 -14.71 2.61 2.77
CA ILE A 202 -13.62 2.16 1.91
C ILE A 202 -14.12 1.85 0.50
N VAL A 203 -15.21 1.07 0.37
CA VAL A 203 -15.79 0.74 -0.94
C VAL A 203 -16.27 2.00 -1.64
N GLY A 204 -16.94 2.91 -0.93
CA GLY A 204 -17.35 4.20 -1.49
C GLY A 204 -16.17 5.02 -2.03
N LEU A 205 -15.06 5.09 -1.28
CA LEU A 205 -13.84 5.76 -1.72
C LEU A 205 -13.21 5.09 -2.94
N ILE A 206 -13.11 3.75 -2.96
CA ILE A 206 -12.58 2.98 -4.10
C ILE A 206 -13.40 3.24 -5.36
N VAL A 207 -14.74 3.20 -5.26
CA VAL A 207 -15.62 3.46 -6.39
C VAL A 207 -15.48 4.90 -6.88
N ALA A 208 -15.54 5.89 -5.99
CA ALA A 208 -15.46 7.30 -6.35
C ALA A 208 -14.12 7.64 -7.03
N THR A 209 -13.01 7.23 -6.42
CA THR A 209 -11.65 7.47 -6.97
C THR A 209 -11.40 6.64 -8.22
N GLY A 210 -11.90 5.40 -8.29
CA GLY A 210 -11.81 4.56 -9.48
C GLY A 210 -12.52 5.18 -10.68
N LEU A 211 -13.68 5.81 -10.47
CA LEU A 211 -14.39 6.58 -11.50
C LEU A 211 -13.60 7.81 -11.95
N VAL A 212 -13.04 8.58 -11.01
CA VAL A 212 -12.19 9.74 -11.31
C VAL A 212 -10.97 9.32 -12.13
N ASN A 213 -10.27 8.27 -11.70
CA ASN A 213 -9.08 7.76 -12.38
C ASN A 213 -9.42 7.22 -13.77
N SER A 214 -10.52 6.48 -13.91
CA SER A 214 -11.00 5.98 -15.20
C SER A 214 -11.34 7.13 -16.15
N TYR A 215 -12.03 8.17 -15.65
CA TYR A 215 -12.36 9.35 -16.42
C TYR A 215 -11.11 10.09 -16.91
N LEU A 216 -10.11 10.27 -16.04
CA LEU A 216 -8.88 11.00 -16.35
C LEU A 216 -7.95 10.21 -17.29
N LEU A 217 -7.89 8.88 -17.17
CA LEU A 217 -7.03 8.03 -18.00
C LEU A 217 -7.63 7.72 -19.37
N VAL A 218 -8.92 7.38 -19.42
CA VAL A 218 -9.58 6.93 -20.66
C VAL A 218 -10.20 8.12 -21.40
N GLY A 219 -10.77 9.07 -20.67
CA GLY A 219 -11.59 10.15 -21.21
C GLY A 219 -12.97 9.66 -21.66
N PRO A 220 -14.05 10.45 -21.49
CA PRO A 220 -15.43 10.01 -21.74
C PRO A 220 -15.70 9.59 -23.20
N ARG A 221 -14.88 10.06 -24.15
CA ARG A 221 -15.00 9.73 -25.57
C ARG A 221 -14.43 8.37 -25.96
N ASN A 222 -13.52 7.81 -25.16
CA ASN A 222 -12.92 6.50 -25.43
C ASN A 222 -13.52 5.38 -24.58
N VAL A 223 -14.45 5.70 -23.67
CA VAL A 223 -15.14 4.68 -22.84
C VAL A 223 -15.88 3.67 -23.70
N LEU A 224 -16.49 4.11 -24.81
CA LEU A 224 -17.17 3.22 -25.76
C LEU A 224 -16.19 2.37 -26.58
N ARG A 225 -14.94 2.84 -26.79
CA ARG A 225 -13.88 2.07 -27.46
C ARG A 225 -13.28 0.98 -26.59
N LEU A 226 -13.47 1.03 -25.26
CA LEU A 226 -13.08 -0.09 -24.39
C LEU A 226 -13.91 -1.34 -24.69
N ALA A 227 -15.18 -1.18 -25.07
CA ALA A 227 -16.06 -2.28 -25.49
C ALA A 227 -15.64 -2.92 -26.84
N GLU A 228 -14.82 -2.22 -27.63
CA GLU A 228 -14.28 -2.71 -28.90
C GLU A 228 -12.88 -3.33 -28.75
N SER A 229 -12.28 -3.24 -27.56
CA SER A 229 -11.00 -3.86 -27.27
C SER A 229 -11.15 -5.35 -26.93
N ASP A 230 -10.05 -6.11 -26.93
CA ASP A 230 -10.03 -7.53 -26.51
C ASP A 230 -10.54 -7.78 -25.07
N TYR A 231 -10.76 -6.71 -24.29
CA TYR A 231 -11.33 -6.74 -22.94
C TYR A 231 -12.79 -6.25 -22.88
N GLY A 232 -13.42 -6.05 -24.04
CA GLY A 232 -14.68 -5.34 -24.21
C GLY A 232 -15.86 -6.13 -24.78
N LEU A 233 -15.61 -7.25 -25.47
CA LEU A 233 -16.56 -8.30 -25.89
C LEU A 233 -15.81 -9.61 -26.16
#